data_AF-A0A2S6QL02-F1
#
_entry.id   AF-A0A2S6QL02-F1
#
_cell.length_a   1.000
_cell.length_b   1.000
_cell.length_c   1.000
_cell.angle_alpha   90.00
_cell.angle_beta   90.00
_cell.angle_gamma   90.00
#
_symmetry.space_group_name_H-M   'P 1'
#
loop_
_entity.id
_entity.type
_entity.pdbx_description
1 polymer ?
#
loop_
_entity_poly.entity_id
_entity_poly.type
_entity_poly.pdbx_seq_one_letter_code
_entity_poly.pdbx_strand_id
1 'polypeptide(L)'
;MANTAEGQQHPLGIYFKIWILLFILSGLSYAVDILQFEGLLRWSLVCIFMMLKAGLIVAVFMHMVWERLAIVYAILVPPLALIVLMLLMASEGDYTELTRIYYFIGGSG
;
A
#
# COMPACT_ATOMS: atom_id res chain seq x y z
N MET A 1 48.70 -8.58 -22.63
CA MET A 1 48.23 -9.53 -21.60
C MET A 1 46.99 -8.94 -20.99
N ALA A 2 45.91 -9.72 -20.95
CA ALA A 2 44.54 -9.28 -20.75
C ALA A 2 44.10 -9.30 -19.26
N ASN A 3 43.10 -8.44 -18.97
CA ASN A 3 42.01 -8.53 -17.98
C ASN A 3 42.32 -8.82 -16.50
N THR A 4 42.04 -7.86 -15.62
CA THR A 4 40.94 -7.94 -14.62
C THR A 4 40.79 -6.61 -13.85
N ALA A 5 39.96 -5.72 -14.36
CA ALA A 5 39.34 -4.68 -13.55
C ALA A 5 37.82 -4.88 -13.66
N GLU A 6 37.34 -5.93 -13.00
CA GLU A 6 35.92 -6.21 -12.83
C GLU A 6 35.29 -5.12 -11.97
N GLY A 7 34.95 -4.00 -12.61
CA GLY A 7 34.01 -3.03 -12.09
C GLY A 7 32.62 -3.66 -12.02
N GLN A 8 32.38 -4.51 -11.02
CA GLN A 8 31.04 -4.94 -10.58
C GLN A 8 30.33 -3.73 -9.94
N GLN A 9 30.03 -2.72 -10.76
CA GLN A 9 29.49 -1.42 -10.39
C GLN A 9 28.06 -1.19 -10.94
N HIS A 10 27.40 -2.26 -11.38
CA HIS A 10 26.03 -2.21 -11.90
C HIS A 10 24.85 -2.24 -10.89
N PRO A 11 24.96 -1.85 -9.60
CA PRO A 11 23.76 -1.58 -8.78
C PRO A 11 23.09 -0.22 -9.08
N LEU A 12 23.86 0.83 -9.41
CA LEU A 12 23.35 2.22 -9.47
C LEU A 12 22.40 2.50 -10.65
N GLY A 13 22.66 1.89 -11.81
CA GLY A 13 21.83 2.09 -13.00
C GLY A 13 20.41 1.51 -12.87
N ILE A 14 20.24 0.51 -12.00
CA ILE A 14 18.93 -0.12 -11.73
C ILE A 14 18.07 0.86 -10.93
N TYR A 15 18.59 1.41 -9.82
CA TYR A 15 17.88 2.39 -9.00
C TYR A 15 17.43 3.61 -9.80
N PHE A 16 18.26 4.14 -10.69
CA PHE A 16 17.90 5.28 -11.54
C PHE A 16 16.74 4.96 -12.50
N LYS A 17 16.72 3.77 -13.11
CA LYS A 17 15.60 3.33 -13.96
C LYS A 17 14.30 3.24 -13.19
N ILE A 18 14.34 2.68 -11.97
CA ILE A 18 13.14 2.51 -11.14
C ILE A 18 12.66 3.84 -10.58
N TRP A 19 13.58 4.73 -10.23
CA TRP A 19 13.26 6.09 -9.82
C TRP A 19 12.50 6.84 -10.93
N ILE A 20 13.00 6.77 -12.17
CA ILE A 20 12.29 7.35 -13.33
C ILE A 20 10.93 6.68 -13.53
N LEU A 21 10.84 5.36 -13.38
CA LEU A 21 9.60 4.63 -13.59
C LEU A 21 8.55 4.95 -12.52
N LEU A 22 8.94 5.10 -11.25
CA LEU A 22 8.08 5.57 -10.16
C LEU A 22 7.63 7.03 -10.36
N PHE A 23 8.51 7.87 -10.92
CA PHE A 23 8.19 9.25 -11.26
C PHE A 23 7.11 9.32 -12.34
N ILE A 24 7.29 8.57 -13.44
CA ILE A 24 6.30 8.48 -14.52
C ILE A 24 4.97 7.93 -13.99
N LEU A 25 5.01 6.89 -13.14
CA LEU A 25 3.81 6.30 -12.58
C LEU A 25 3.06 7.26 -11.63
N SER A 26 3.80 8.07 -10.85
CA SER A 26 3.20 9.13 -10.03
C SER A 26 2.59 10.24 -10.90
N GLY A 27 3.24 10.62 -11.99
CA GLY A 27 2.71 11.57 -12.96
C GLY A 27 1.43 11.07 -13.65
N LEU A 28 1.38 9.78 -14.01
CA LEU A 28 0.19 9.14 -14.59
C LEU A 28 -0.97 9.09 -13.60
N SER A 29 -0.70 8.77 -12.33
CA SER A 29 -1.72 8.82 -11.27
C SER A 29 -2.31 10.24 -11.17
N TYR A 30 -1.46 11.26 -11.16
CA TYR A 30 -1.90 12.66 -11.07
C TYR A 30 -2.65 13.13 -12.32
N ALA A 31 -2.27 12.64 -13.51
CA ALA A 31 -2.98 12.94 -14.75
C ALA A 31 -4.41 12.38 -14.73
N VAL A 32 -4.63 11.22 -14.10
CA VAL A 32 -5.97 10.66 -13.92
C VAL A 32 -6.81 11.47 -12.96
N ASP A 33 -6.19 12.02 -11.90
CA ASP A 33 -6.86 12.95 -11.00
C ASP A 33 -7.23 14.28 -11.70
N ILE A 34 -6.38 14.79 -12.59
CA ILE A 34 -6.66 16.01 -13.39
C ILE A 34 -7.79 15.79 -14.40
N LEU A 35 -7.83 14.62 -15.03
CA LEU A 35 -8.85 14.28 -16.02
C LEU A 35 -10.26 14.11 -15.42
N GLN A 36 -10.40 14.24 -14.09
CA GLN A 36 -11.66 14.30 -13.35
C GLN A 36 -12.66 13.23 -13.83
N PHE A 37 -12.19 11.99 -14.02
CA PHE A 37 -13.09 10.89 -14.37
C PHE A 37 -14.12 10.71 -13.25
N GLU A 38 -15.41 10.85 -13.57
CA GLU A 38 -16.49 10.63 -12.61
C GLU A 38 -16.82 9.12 -12.46
N GLY A 39 -17.21 8.74 -11.24
CA GLY A 39 -17.72 7.41 -10.93
C GLY A 39 -16.67 6.34 -10.60
N LEU A 40 -17.00 5.07 -10.90
CA LEU A 40 -16.21 3.87 -10.61
C LEU A 40 -14.84 3.85 -11.30
N LEU A 41 -14.71 4.56 -12.43
CA LEU A 41 -13.46 4.62 -13.19
C LEU A 41 -12.33 5.26 -12.36
N ARG A 42 -12.63 6.28 -11.55
CA ARG A 42 -11.63 6.90 -10.67
C ARG A 42 -11.10 5.92 -9.64
N TRP A 43 -12.00 5.15 -9.03
CA TRP A 43 -11.66 4.17 -8.01
C TRP A 43 -10.80 3.04 -8.55
N SER A 44 -11.14 2.50 -9.73
CA SER A 44 -10.35 1.44 -10.33
C SER A 44 -8.96 1.93 -10.74
N LEU A 45 -8.84 3.12 -11.34
CA LEU A 45 -7.54 3.67 -11.73
C LEU A 45 -6.67 3.99 -10.51
N VAL A 46 -7.20 4.62 -9.45
CA VAL A 46 -6.44 4.88 -8.22
C VAL A 46 -5.93 3.58 -7.59
N CYS A 47 -6.79 2.56 -7.49
CA CYS A 47 -6.39 1.23 -7.00
C CYS A 47 -5.28 0.61 -7.87
N ILE A 48 -5.41 0.68 -9.20
CA ILE A 48 -4.41 0.16 -10.14
C ILE A 48 -3.07 0.88 -9.96
N PHE A 49 -3.05 2.22 -9.90
CA PHE A 49 -1.80 2.98 -9.68
C PHE A 49 -1.18 2.72 -8.32
N MET A 50 -1.99 2.58 -7.26
CA MET A 50 -1.53 2.20 -5.93
C MET A 50 -0.89 0.82 -5.92
N MET A 51 -1.51 -0.18 -6.56
CA MET A 51 -0.93 -1.52 -6.67
C MET A 51 0.35 -1.53 -7.51
N LEU A 52 0.37 -0.82 -8.64
CA LEU A 52 1.55 -0.74 -9.51
C LEU A 52 2.75 -0.12 -8.80
N LYS A 53 2.59 1.03 -8.12
CA LYS A 53 3.72 1.63 -7.39
C LYS A 53 4.19 0.76 -6.22
N ALA A 54 3.27 0.16 -5.47
CA ALA A 54 3.61 -0.70 -4.36
C ALA A 54 4.33 -1.97 -4.83
N GLY A 55 3.83 -2.62 -5.89
CA GLY A 55 4.45 -3.79 -6.52
C GLY A 55 5.84 -3.50 -7.08
N LEU A 56 6.06 -2.30 -7.65
CA LEU A 56 7.38 -1.86 -8.11
C LEU A 56 8.36 -1.61 -6.98
N ILE A 57 7.92 -0.96 -5.91
CA ILE A 57 8.75 -0.74 -4.72
C ILE A 57 9.15 -2.09 -4.13
N VAL A 58 8.21 -3.03 -4.00
CA VAL A 58 8.46 -4.39 -3.54
C VAL A 58 9.38 -5.16 -4.49
N ALA A 59 9.11 -5.23 -5.79
CA ALA A 59 9.92 -5.99 -6.72
C ALA A 59 11.38 -5.49 -6.81
N VAL A 60 11.64 -4.22 -6.51
CA VAL A 60 12.96 -3.60 -6.69
C VAL A 60 13.73 -3.51 -5.38
N PHE A 61 13.12 -2.98 -4.33
CA PHE A 61 13.78 -2.86 -3.04
C PHE A 61 13.83 -4.20 -2.30
N MET A 62 12.89 -5.10 -2.59
CA MET A 62 12.74 -6.37 -1.88
C MET A 62 13.40 -7.56 -2.61
N HIS A 63 13.87 -7.39 -3.85
CA HIS A 63 14.64 -8.42 -4.59
C HIS A 63 16.13 -8.47 -4.19
N MET A 64 16.60 -7.70 -3.19
CA MET A 64 17.83 -8.02 -2.46
C MET A 64 17.55 -9.17 -1.48
N VAL A 65 17.71 -10.39 -2.01
CA VAL A 65 17.19 -11.68 -1.55
C VAL A 65 17.66 -12.20 -0.17
N TRP A 66 18.46 -11.47 0.63
CA TRP A 66 19.04 -12.02 1.87
C TRP A 66 18.34 -11.68 3.20
N GLU A 67 17.27 -10.85 3.20
CA GLU A 67 16.54 -10.39 4.42
C GLU A 67 15.05 -10.83 4.54
N ARG A 68 14.63 -11.80 3.72
CA ARG A 68 13.24 -12.27 3.49
C ARG A 68 12.24 -12.34 4.68
N LEU A 69 12.68 -12.51 5.92
CA LEU A 69 11.78 -12.56 7.08
C LEU A 69 11.37 -11.17 7.59
N ALA A 70 12.31 -10.23 7.69
CA ALA A 70 12.05 -8.91 8.27
C ALA A 70 11.04 -8.11 7.42
N ILE A 71 11.09 -8.28 6.10
CA ILE A 71 10.28 -7.49 5.18
C ILE A 71 8.84 -8.03 5.05
N VAL A 72 8.65 -9.35 5.21
CA VAL A 72 7.29 -9.92 5.31
C VAL A 72 6.59 -9.36 6.53
N TYR A 73 7.27 -9.32 7.69
CA TYR A 73 6.71 -8.69 8.87
C TYR A 73 6.51 -7.18 8.69
N ALA A 74 7.46 -6.43 8.14
CA ALA A 74 7.32 -4.98 7.97
C ALA A 74 6.16 -4.57 7.05
N ILE A 75 5.82 -5.38 6.04
CA ILE A 75 4.69 -5.09 5.12
C ILE A 75 3.38 -5.67 5.64
N LEU A 76 3.39 -6.82 6.32
CA LEU A 76 2.17 -7.47 6.80
C LEU A 76 1.68 -6.92 8.14
N VAL A 77 2.59 -6.46 9.00
CA VAL A 77 2.25 -5.93 10.34
C VAL A 77 1.38 -4.67 10.27
N PRO A 78 1.68 -3.64 9.44
CA PRO A 78 0.85 -2.44 9.39
C PRO A 78 -0.60 -2.71 8.92
N PRO A 79 -0.85 -3.45 7.82
CA PRO A 79 -2.20 -3.84 7.42
C PRO A 79 -2.92 -4.68 8.48
N LEU A 80 -2.22 -5.62 9.12
CA LEU A 80 -2.82 -6.51 10.11
C LEU A 80 -3.21 -5.75 11.39
N ALA A 81 -2.38 -4.80 11.83
CA ALA A 81 -2.72 -3.90 12.93
C ALA A 81 -3.95 -3.05 12.62
N LEU A 82 -4.05 -2.51 11.40
CA LEU A 82 -5.21 -1.74 10.96
C LEU A 82 -6.48 -2.59 10.91
N ILE A 83 -6.41 -3.84 10.43
CA ILE A 83 -7.55 -4.77 10.43
C ILE A 83 -8.00 -5.06 11.86
N VAL A 84 -7.07 -5.33 12.79
CA VAL A 84 -7.40 -5.58 14.20
C VAL A 84 -8.08 -4.36 14.83
N LEU A 85 -7.55 -3.16 14.61
CA LEU A 85 -8.14 -1.90 15.07
C LEU A 85 -9.55 -1.68 14.50
N MET A 86 -9.73 -1.92 13.21
CA MET A 86 -11.04 -1.83 12.55
C MET A 86 -12.05 -2.80 13.18
N LEU A 87 -11.65 -4.06 13.41
CA LEU A 87 -12.52 -5.07 14.01
C LEU A 87 -12.91 -4.74 15.45
N LEU A 88 -11.95 -4.25 16.25
CA LEU A 88 -12.23 -3.79 17.61
C LEU A 88 -13.25 -2.64 17.60
N MET A 89 -13.03 -1.63 16.77
CA MET A 89 -13.92 -0.48 16.67
C MET A 89 -15.30 -0.86 16.12
N ALA A 90 -15.39 -1.83 15.21
CA ALA A 90 -16.66 -2.39 14.75
C ALA A 90 -17.41 -3.10 15.89
N SER A 91 -16.71 -3.89 16.69
CA SER A 91 -17.32 -4.58 17.84
C SER A 91 -17.85 -3.60 18.89
N GLU A 92 -17.12 -2.53 19.21
CA GLU A 92 -17.60 -1.47 20.12
C GLU A 92 -18.79 -0.68 19.53
N GLY A 93 -18.83 -0.52 18.20
CA GLY A 93 -19.97 0.04 17.49
C GLY A 93 -21.26 -0.75 17.74
N ASP A 94 -21.21 -2.07 17.60
CA ASP A 94 -22.35 -2.96 17.84
C ASP A 94 -22.82 -2.92 19.31
N TYR A 95 -21.89 -2.92 20.27
CA TYR A 95 -22.24 -2.77 21.70
C TYR A 95 -22.89 -1.42 22.00
N THR A 96 -22.43 -0.35 21.37
CA THR A 96 -23.00 1.00 21.53
C THR A 96 -24.41 1.07 20.93
N GLU A 97 -24.65 0.41 19.80
CA GLU A 97 -25.98 0.32 19.19
C GLU A 97 -26.96 -0.48 20.05
N LEU A 98 -26.58 -1.68 20.49
CA LEU A 98 -27.40 -2.53 21.34
C LEU A 98 -27.77 -1.86 22.66
N THR A 99 -26.81 -1.17 23.27
CA THR A 99 -27.04 -0.40 24.50
C THR A 99 -28.01 0.75 24.24
N ARG A 100 -27.89 1.47 23.11
CA ARG A 100 -28.83 2.54 22.73
C ARG A 100 -30.24 2.01 22.55
N ILE A 101 -30.42 0.88 21.88
CA ILE A 101 -31.72 0.23 21.69
C ILE A 101 -32.31 -0.20 23.04
N TYR A 102 -31.50 -0.80 23.91
CA TYR A 102 -31.95 -1.23 25.25
C TYR A 102 -32.38 -0.04 26.12
N TYR A 103 -31.67 1.10 26.09
CA TYR A 103 -32.09 2.31 26.79
C TYR A 103 -33.30 3.00 26.15
N PHE A 104 -33.43 3.00 24.81
CA PHE A 104 -34.60 3.57 24.12
C PHE A 104 -35.87 2.73 24.36
N ILE A 105 -35.76 1.40 24.42
CA ILE A 105 -36.89 0.48 24.63
C ILE A 105 -37.18 0.28 26.13
N GLY A 106 -36.15 0.23 26.97
CA GLY A 106 -36.26 0.03 28.42
C GLY A 106 -36.56 1.30 29.21
N GLY A 107 -36.33 2.49 28.63
CA GLY A 107 -36.64 3.80 29.24
C GLY A 107 -38.00 4.37 28.86
N SER A 108 -38.79 3.67 28.02
CA SER A 108 -40.15 4.07 27.63
C SER A 108 -41.23 3.39 28.49
N GLY A 109 -41.08 3.49 29.82
CA GLY A 109 -42.04 3.05 30.83
C GLY A 109 -42.30 4.18 31.82
#